data_AF-A0AAF3F2H7-F1
#
_entry.id   AF-A0AAF3F2H7-F1
#
_cell.length_a   1.000
_cell.length_b   1.000
_cell.length_c   1.000
_cell.angle_alpha   90.00
_cell.angle_beta   90.00
_cell.angle_gamma   90.00
#
_symmetry.space_group_name_H-M   'P 1'
#
loop_
_entity.id
_entity.type
_entity.pdbx_description
1 polymer ?
#
loop_
_entity_poly.entity_id
_entity_poly.type
_entity_poly.pdbx_seq_one_letter_code
_entity_poly.pdbx_strand_id
1 'polypeptide(L)'
;MENFVSILTHYSVTFRILHQRIQAKKSLPWIFAVTLDCLIGAALAHLLTGIDFYDIFWPFVDAKIQELDDVITWLLSNPVGLKLNEPLNVALASFFRYHIYLWHTFVQLLRVWWLWRVLPLILYTGLSISASILADLISIFSMHVICFYIYAYRLFLLTFTSLNSLWRAFRGKKYNPLRDRVDTVHA
;
A
#
# COMPACT_ATOMS: atom_id res chain seq x y z
N MET A 1 0.43 31.11 -0.89
CA MET A 1 -0.28 30.34 0.17
C MET A 1 -1.46 29.56 -0.40
N GLU A 2 -2.27 30.16 -1.28
CA GLU A 2 -3.41 29.49 -1.97
C GLU A 2 -3.01 28.25 -2.79
N ASN A 3 -1.88 28.30 -3.50
CA ASN A 3 -1.37 27.13 -4.24
C ASN A 3 -1.13 25.92 -3.33
N PHE A 4 -0.56 26.14 -2.14
CA PHE A 4 -0.25 25.07 -1.20
C PHE A 4 -1.53 24.46 -0.58
N VAL A 5 -2.50 25.31 -0.23
CA VAL A 5 -3.81 24.87 0.28
C VAL A 5 -4.55 24.06 -0.78
N SER A 6 -4.52 24.48 -2.06
CA SER A 6 -5.16 23.74 -3.15
C SER A 6 -4.57 22.34 -3.36
N ILE A 7 -3.24 22.23 -3.28
CA ILE A 7 -2.52 20.97 -3.38
C ILE A 7 -2.95 20.05 -2.23
N LEU A 8 -2.93 20.55 -0.99
CA LEU A 8 -3.32 19.76 0.17
C LEU A 8 -4.78 19.28 0.12
N THR A 9 -5.71 20.12 -0.34
CA THR A 9 -7.12 19.72 -0.49
C THR A 9 -7.35 18.66 -1.57
N HIS A 10 -6.46 18.58 -2.56
CA HIS A 10 -6.57 17.62 -3.65
C HIS A 10 -6.10 16.22 -3.20
N TYR A 11 -5.05 16.15 -2.37
CA TYR A 11 -4.44 14.89 -1.97
C TYR A 11 -4.92 14.33 -0.63
N SER A 12 -5.25 15.18 0.35
CA SER A 12 -5.73 14.74 1.68
C SER A 12 -7.24 14.94 1.80
N VAL A 13 -7.93 13.86 2.13
CA VAL A 13 -9.38 13.89 2.43
C VAL A 13 -9.63 14.67 3.70
N THR A 14 -8.75 14.55 4.71
CA THR A 14 -8.87 15.26 5.99
C THR A 14 -8.85 16.76 5.80
N PHE A 15 -7.86 17.26 5.05
CA PHE A 15 -7.71 18.69 4.84
C PHE A 15 -8.90 19.27 4.05
N ARG A 16 -9.43 18.52 3.09
CA ARG A 16 -10.64 18.89 2.35
C ARG A 16 -11.87 19.03 3.25
N ILE A 17 -12.12 18.06 4.13
CA ILE A 17 -13.27 18.10 5.05
C ILE A 17 -13.12 19.23 6.07
N LEU A 18 -11.91 19.41 6.62
CA LEU A 18 -11.65 20.49 7.58
C LEU A 18 -11.87 21.86 6.94
N HIS A 19 -11.35 22.06 5.73
CA HIS A 19 -11.54 23.30 4.97
C HIS A 19 -13.02 23.57 4.69
N GLN A 20 -13.78 22.54 4.29
CA GLN A 20 -15.24 22.65 4.10
C GLN A 20 -15.97 23.02 5.39
N ARG A 21 -15.59 22.45 6.54
CA ARG A 21 -16.18 22.77 7.84
C ARG A 21 -15.91 24.22 8.28
N ILE A 22 -14.72 24.75 7.98
CA ILE A 22 -14.35 26.14 8.30
C ILE A 22 -15.13 27.14 7.45
N GLN A 23 -15.35 26.82 6.16
CA GLN A 23 -16.05 27.70 5.23
C GLN A 23 -17.58 27.59 5.27
N ALA A 24 -18.12 26.57 5.96
CA ALA A 24 -19.55 26.33 6.01
C ALA A 24 -20.32 27.45 6.74
N LYS A 25 -21.48 27.84 6.19
CA LYS A 25 -22.40 28.77 6.85
C LYS A 25 -22.99 28.10 8.10
N LYS A 26 -22.75 28.69 9.26
CA LYS A 26 -23.21 28.21 10.58
C LYS A 26 -24.71 28.38 10.76
N SER A 27 -25.49 27.55 10.07
CA SER A 27 -26.94 27.44 10.22
C SER A 27 -27.29 26.45 11.34
N LEU A 28 -28.49 26.56 11.91
CA LEU A 28 -28.99 25.64 12.95
C LEU A 28 -28.85 24.14 12.57
N PRO A 29 -29.24 23.68 11.36
CA PRO A 29 -29.08 22.26 10.99
C PRO A 29 -27.61 21.85 10.85
N TRP A 30 -26.72 22.75 10.45
CA TRP A 30 -25.28 22.47 10.39
C TRP A 30 -24.70 22.24 11.79
N ILE A 31 -25.06 23.08 12.77
CA ILE A 31 -24.62 22.92 14.16
C ILE A 31 -25.13 21.58 14.70
N PHE A 32 -26.41 21.26 14.47
CA PHE A 32 -27.00 19.98 14.87
C PHE A 32 -26.23 18.78 14.27
N ALA A 33 -25.94 18.81 12.97
CA ALA A 33 -25.19 17.74 12.31
C ALA A 33 -23.78 17.56 12.90
N VAL A 34 -23.06 18.65 13.18
CA VAL A 34 -21.73 18.60 13.82
C VAL A 34 -21.82 18.03 15.24
N THR A 35 -22.81 18.44 16.02
CA THR A 35 -22.99 17.88 17.37
C THR A 35 -23.30 16.39 17.34
N LEU A 36 -24.15 15.94 16.41
CA LEU A 36 -24.47 14.54 16.23
C LEU A 36 -23.23 13.73 15.80
N ASP A 37 -22.43 14.26 14.87
CA ASP A 37 -21.18 13.65 14.42
C ASP A 37 -20.15 13.49 15.56
N CYS A 38 -20.06 14.48 16.46
CA CYS A 38 -19.23 14.39 17.66
C CYS A 38 -19.78 13.39 18.69
N LEU A 39 -21.10 13.32 18.89
CA LEU A 39 -21.72 12.36 19.80
C LEU A 39 -21.52 10.91 19.33
N ILE A 40 -21.71 10.65 18.03
CA ILE A 40 -21.45 9.34 17.43
C ILE A 40 -19.96 8.98 17.56
N GLY A 41 -19.06 9.93 17.28
CA GLY A 41 -17.63 9.75 17.46
C GLY A 41 -17.25 9.41 18.90
N ALA A 42 -17.81 10.11 19.89
CA ALA A 42 -17.56 9.86 21.31
C ALA A 42 -18.10 8.50 21.77
N ALA A 43 -19.29 8.10 21.32
CA ALA A 43 -19.85 6.78 21.61
C ALA A 43 -18.97 5.65 21.06
N LEU A 44 -18.48 5.81 19.82
CA LEU A 44 -17.55 4.86 19.20
C LEU A 44 -16.20 4.83 19.94
N ALA A 45 -15.68 5.98 20.35
CA ALA A 45 -14.44 6.09 21.12
C ALA A 45 -14.53 5.30 22.44
N HIS A 46 -15.64 5.45 23.17
CA HIS A 46 -15.87 4.72 24.41
C HIS A 46 -15.95 3.20 24.20
N LEU A 47 -16.59 2.76 23.11
CA LEU A 47 -16.65 1.34 22.75
C LEU A 47 -15.24 0.80 22.45
N LEU A 48 -14.45 1.55 21.67
CA LEU A 48 -13.10 1.16 21.28
C LEU A 48 -12.11 1.15 22.44
N THR A 49 -12.24 2.06 23.42
CA THR A 49 -11.36 2.06 24.60
C THR A 49 -11.50 0.83 25.49
N GLY A 50 -12.61 0.09 25.37
CA GLY A 50 -12.81 -1.16 26.11
C GLY A 50 -12.19 -2.38 25.42
N ILE A 51 -11.69 -2.25 24.20
CA ILE A 51 -11.08 -3.32 23.42
C ILE A 51 -9.58 -3.05 23.33
N ASP A 52 -8.75 -4.01 23.76
CA ASP A 52 -7.30 -3.95 23.60
C ASP A 52 -6.90 -4.21 22.14
N PHE A 53 -7.22 -3.25 21.26
CA PHE A 53 -6.99 -3.37 19.81
C PHE A 53 -5.52 -3.59 19.48
N TYR A 54 -4.60 -3.05 20.29
CA TYR A 54 -3.17 -3.30 20.16
C TYR A 54 -2.85 -4.80 20.22
N ASP A 55 -3.35 -5.50 21.24
CA ASP A 55 -3.07 -6.91 21.48
C ASP A 55 -3.75 -7.83 20.45
N ILE A 56 -4.77 -7.34 19.74
CA ILE A 56 -5.42 -8.09 18.66
C ILE A 56 -4.72 -7.82 17.32
N PHE A 57 -4.39 -6.57 17.03
CA PHE A 57 -3.91 -6.14 15.73
C PHE A 57 -2.45 -6.57 15.47
N TRP A 58 -1.56 -6.43 16.46
CA TRP A 58 -0.14 -6.73 16.25
C TRP A 58 0.13 -8.21 15.99
N PRO A 59 -0.44 -9.17 16.74
CA PRO A 59 -0.29 -10.58 16.42
C PRO A 59 -0.84 -10.95 15.05
N PHE A 60 -1.93 -10.30 14.61
CA PHE A 60 -2.47 -10.50 13.27
C PHE A 60 -1.51 -10.03 12.18
N VAL A 61 -0.89 -8.85 12.35
CA VAL A 61 0.11 -8.32 11.43
C VAL A 61 1.34 -9.22 11.38
N ASP A 62 1.88 -9.61 12.54
CA ASP A 62 3.06 -10.47 12.63
C ASP A 62 2.81 -11.84 11.97
N ALA A 63 1.63 -12.44 12.21
CA ALA A 63 1.22 -13.69 11.57
C ALA A 63 1.13 -13.57 10.05
N LYS A 64 0.61 -12.45 9.52
CA LYS A 64 0.53 -12.23 8.07
C LYS A 64 1.89 -12.05 7.41
N ILE A 65 2.83 -11.43 8.12
CA ILE A 65 4.20 -11.29 7.62
C ILE A 65 4.90 -12.64 7.57
N GLN A 66 4.69 -13.47 8.60
CA GLN A 66 5.23 -14.83 8.63
C GLN A 66 4.67 -15.69 7.49
N GLU A 67 3.35 -15.64 7.26
CA GLU A 67 2.70 -16.36 6.16
C GLU A 67 3.30 -15.97 4.79
N LEU A 68 3.59 -14.68 4.57
CA LEU A 68 4.25 -14.23 3.34
C LEU A 68 5.68 -14.75 3.21
N ASP A 69 6.43 -14.78 4.30
CA ASP A 69 7.81 -15.28 4.32
C ASP A 69 7.86 -16.80 4.07
N ASP A 70 6.90 -17.53 4.63
CA ASP A 70 6.71 -18.96 4.39
C ASP A 70 6.37 -19.24 2.93
N VAL A 71 5.51 -18.43 2.31
CA VAL A 71 5.19 -18.55 0.88
C VAL A 71 6.42 -18.30 0.00
N ILE A 72 7.25 -17.31 0.32
CA ILE A 72 8.50 -17.04 -0.42
C ILE A 72 9.49 -18.21 -0.26
N THR A 73 9.65 -18.71 0.96
CA THR A 73 10.55 -19.83 1.26
C THR A 73 10.06 -21.10 0.58
N TRP A 74 8.75 -21.34 0.59
CA TRP A 74 8.10 -22.40 -0.16
C TRP A 74 8.42 -22.26 -1.64
N LEU A 75 8.22 -21.10 -2.27
CA LEU A 75 8.53 -20.86 -3.69
C LEU A 75 10.01 -21.14 -4.05
N LEU A 76 10.93 -20.87 -3.11
CA LEU A 76 12.36 -21.15 -3.29
C LEU A 76 12.64 -22.66 -3.42
N SER A 77 11.88 -23.49 -2.70
CA SER A 77 12.04 -24.96 -2.69
C SER A 77 11.51 -25.69 -3.94
N ASN A 78 11.14 -24.95 -5.00
CA ASN A 78 10.55 -25.45 -6.24
C ASN A 78 9.34 -26.41 -6.05
N PRO A 79 8.32 -26.00 -5.29
CA PRO A 79 7.10 -26.76 -5.16
C PRO A 79 6.26 -26.56 -6.43
N VAL A 80 5.48 -27.57 -6.82
CA VAL A 80 4.71 -27.60 -8.08
C VAL A 80 5.54 -27.93 -9.34
N GLY A 81 6.84 -28.22 -9.22
CA GLY A 81 7.68 -28.58 -10.37
C GLY A 81 7.96 -27.41 -11.31
N LEU A 82 7.71 -26.18 -10.84
CA LEU A 82 8.01 -24.93 -11.52
C LEU A 82 9.53 -24.66 -11.47
N LYS A 83 10.29 -25.46 -12.22
CA LYS A 83 11.76 -25.40 -12.25
C LYS A 83 12.24 -24.15 -12.96
N LEU A 84 12.18 -23.02 -12.27
CA LEU A 84 12.84 -21.78 -12.64
C LEU A 84 14.35 -21.96 -12.54
N ASN A 85 15.08 -21.11 -13.27
CA ASN A 85 16.52 -21.03 -13.12
C ASN A 85 16.88 -20.62 -11.68
N GLU A 86 17.78 -21.33 -11.02
CA GLU A 86 18.13 -21.11 -9.61
C GLU A 86 18.52 -19.65 -9.30
N PRO A 87 19.39 -18.99 -10.10
CA PRO A 87 19.71 -17.57 -9.93
C PRO A 87 18.49 -16.64 -10.04
N LEU A 88 17.52 -16.98 -10.90
CA LEU A 88 16.31 -16.18 -11.07
C LEU A 88 15.38 -16.35 -9.86
N ASN A 89 15.22 -17.57 -9.35
CA ASN A 89 14.38 -17.84 -8.19
C ASN A 89 14.92 -17.13 -6.94
N VAL A 90 16.24 -17.22 -6.71
CA VAL A 90 16.93 -16.51 -5.62
C VAL A 90 16.81 -14.99 -5.76
N ALA A 91 16.96 -14.45 -6.96
CA ALA A 91 16.81 -13.02 -7.20
C ALA A 91 15.37 -12.53 -6.93
N LEU A 92 14.37 -13.28 -7.38
CA LEU A 92 12.95 -12.98 -7.18
C LEU A 92 12.56 -13.04 -5.71
N ALA A 93 12.99 -14.09 -5.00
CA ALA A 93 12.77 -14.24 -3.56
C ALA A 93 13.44 -13.12 -2.76
N SER A 94 14.70 -12.77 -3.09
CA SER A 94 15.42 -11.66 -2.45
C SER A 94 14.70 -10.34 -2.67
N PHE A 95 14.21 -10.09 -3.88
CA PHE A 95 13.45 -8.89 -4.24
C PHE A 95 12.16 -8.76 -3.41
N PHE A 96 11.35 -9.82 -3.34
CA PHE A 96 10.09 -9.80 -2.59
C PHE A 96 10.30 -9.73 -1.08
N ARG A 97 11.26 -10.49 -0.55
CA ARG A 97 11.60 -10.48 0.88
C ARG A 97 12.09 -9.11 1.33
N TYR A 98 12.90 -8.42 0.51
CA TYR A 98 13.34 -7.06 0.79
C TYR A 98 12.18 -6.06 0.85
N HIS A 99 11.19 -6.17 -0.03
CA HIS A 99 10.00 -5.32 0.00
C HIS A 99 9.15 -5.52 1.26
N ILE A 100 8.93 -6.79 1.65
CA ILE A 100 8.22 -7.12 2.89
C ILE A 100 8.99 -6.58 4.10
N TYR A 101 10.31 -6.72 4.12
CA TYR A 101 11.15 -6.21 5.20
C TYR A 101 11.06 -4.68 5.36
N LEU A 102 11.12 -3.94 4.25
CA LEU A 102 10.96 -2.49 4.27
C LEU A 102 9.58 -2.07 4.79
N TRP A 103 8.52 -2.72 4.29
CA TRP A 103 7.16 -2.45 4.75
C TRP A 103 6.98 -2.80 6.23
N HIS A 104 7.46 -3.96 6.66
CA HIS A 104 7.44 -4.38 8.06
C HIS A 104 8.13 -3.35 8.95
N THR A 105 9.31 -2.88 8.57
CA THR A 105 10.05 -1.84 9.31
C THR A 105 9.22 -0.56 9.42
N PHE A 106 8.56 -0.13 8.33
CA PHE A 106 7.66 1.02 8.35
C PHE A 106 6.45 0.82 9.29
N VAL A 107 5.82 -0.36 9.25
CA VAL A 107 4.69 -0.67 10.14
C VAL A 107 5.13 -0.74 11.60
N GLN A 108 6.32 -1.28 11.91
CA GLN A 108 6.85 -1.32 13.27
C GLN A 108 7.05 0.09 13.87
N LEU A 109 7.27 1.13 13.05
CA LEU A 109 7.26 2.52 13.54
C LEU A 109 5.91 2.96 14.11
N LEU A 110 4.81 2.30 13.73
CA LEU A 110 3.46 2.56 14.25
C LEU A 110 3.12 1.72 15.48
N ARG A 111 4.01 0.83 15.92
CA ARG A 111 3.85 0.00 17.12
C ARG A 111 4.06 0.76 18.42
N VAL A 112 4.37 2.04 18.35
CA VAL A 112 4.61 2.88 19.51
C VAL A 112 3.36 2.95 20.40
N TRP A 113 3.49 2.54 21.66
CA TRP A 113 2.34 2.34 22.57
C TRP A 113 1.47 3.60 22.74
N TRP A 114 2.07 4.80 22.71
CA TRP A 114 1.33 6.03 22.98
C TRP A 114 0.43 6.40 21.80
N LEU A 115 0.79 6.00 20.58
CA LEU A 115 -0.01 6.24 19.38
C LEU A 115 -1.38 5.56 19.50
N TRP A 116 -1.40 4.33 19.99
CA TRP A 116 -2.63 3.55 20.17
C TRP A 116 -3.52 4.07 21.29
N ARG A 117 -2.95 4.74 22.29
CA ARG A 117 -3.73 5.42 23.35
C ARG A 117 -4.31 6.76 22.88
N VAL A 118 -3.67 7.43 21.91
CA VAL A 118 -4.13 8.70 21.34
C VAL A 118 -5.16 8.49 20.21
N LEU A 119 -5.12 7.35 19.52
CA LEU A 119 -6.02 7.07 18.39
C LEU A 119 -7.52 7.22 18.74
N PRO A 120 -8.03 6.70 19.88
CA PRO A 120 -9.42 6.92 20.28
C PRO A 120 -9.74 8.37 20.62
N LEU A 121 -8.74 9.19 21.01
CA LEU A 121 -8.95 10.60 21.32
C LEU A 121 -9.37 11.41 20.09
N ILE A 122 -8.90 11.00 18.90
CA ILE A 122 -9.24 11.65 17.64
C ILE A 122 -10.73 11.50 17.33
N LEU A 123 -11.37 10.41 17.75
CA LEU A 123 -12.80 10.16 17.50
C LEU A 123 -13.72 11.17 18.22
N TYR A 124 -13.28 11.73 19.35
CA TYR A 124 -14.05 12.79 20.03
C TYR A 124 -14.19 14.07 19.20
N THR A 125 -13.33 14.28 18.20
CA THR A 125 -13.43 15.44 17.29
C THR A 125 -14.55 15.30 16.24
N GLY A 126 -15.13 14.11 16.12
CA GLY A 126 -16.19 13.78 15.16
C GLY A 126 -15.86 12.53 14.34
N LEU A 127 -16.89 11.75 14.02
CA LEU A 127 -16.76 10.55 13.18
C LEU A 127 -16.24 10.91 11.78
N SER A 128 -16.69 12.01 11.20
CA SER A 128 -16.30 12.40 9.84
C SER A 128 -14.80 12.73 9.73
N ILE A 129 -14.24 13.43 10.72
CA ILE A 129 -12.82 13.84 10.72
C ILE A 129 -11.93 12.63 11.01
N SER A 130 -12.32 11.79 11.97
CA SER A 130 -11.60 10.54 12.25
C SER A 130 -11.62 9.59 11.05
N ALA A 131 -12.76 9.46 10.35
CA ALA A 131 -12.86 8.68 9.12
C ALA A 131 -11.97 9.22 7.98
N SER A 132 -11.84 10.54 7.85
CA SER A 132 -10.93 11.11 6.85
C SER A 132 -9.45 10.89 7.17
N ILE A 133 -9.07 10.96 8.45
CA ILE A 133 -7.70 10.65 8.88
C ILE A 133 -7.40 9.17 8.62
N LEU A 134 -8.35 8.29 8.91
CA LEU A 134 -8.24 6.87 8.61
C LEU A 134 -8.10 6.62 7.10
N ALA A 135 -8.88 7.31 6.26
CA ALA A 135 -8.77 7.21 4.80
C ALA A 135 -7.40 7.66 4.29
N ASP A 136 -6.86 8.78 4.80
CA ASP A 136 -5.52 9.25 4.45
C ASP A 136 -4.44 8.26 4.92
N LEU A 137 -4.60 7.66 6.11
CA LEU A 137 -3.70 6.64 6.64
C LEU A 137 -3.72 5.35 5.79
N ILE A 138 -4.90 4.86 5.43
CA ILE A 138 -5.08 3.72 4.52
C ILE A 138 -4.42 4.02 3.17
N SER A 139 -4.54 5.24 2.65
CA SER A 139 -3.90 5.63 1.39
C SER A 139 -2.38 5.55 1.49
N ILE A 140 -1.78 6.06 2.57
CA ILE A 140 -0.34 5.95 2.83
C ILE A 140 0.07 4.47 2.95
N PHE A 141 -0.67 3.68 3.71
CA PHE A 141 -0.40 2.25 3.83
C PHE A 141 -0.50 1.53 2.50
N SER A 142 -1.48 1.85 1.65
CA SER A 142 -1.66 1.20 0.35
C SER A 142 -0.57 1.53 -0.68
N MET A 143 0.24 2.58 -0.43
CA MET A 143 1.32 2.98 -1.32
C MET A 143 2.31 1.83 -1.60
N HIS A 144 2.63 1.01 -0.59
CA HIS A 144 3.56 -0.12 -0.78
C HIS A 144 3.02 -1.14 -1.80
N VAL A 145 1.70 -1.40 -1.79
CA VAL A 145 1.04 -2.32 -2.73
C VAL A 145 1.12 -1.76 -4.15
N ILE A 146 0.92 -0.46 -4.30
CA ILE A 146 1.01 0.22 -5.60
C ILE A 146 2.45 0.18 -6.12
N CYS A 147 3.44 0.49 -5.28
CA CYS A 147 4.85 0.37 -5.65
C CYS A 147 5.20 -1.06 -6.07
N PHE A 148 4.77 -2.05 -5.29
CA PHE A 148 4.96 -3.46 -5.60
C PHE A 148 4.34 -3.84 -6.95
N TYR A 149 3.11 -3.42 -7.22
CA TYR A 149 2.43 -3.64 -8.49
C TYR A 149 3.23 -3.09 -9.69
N ILE A 150 3.74 -1.86 -9.58
CA ILE A 150 4.56 -1.24 -10.62
C ILE A 150 5.84 -2.05 -10.85
N TYR A 151 6.52 -2.48 -9.79
CA TYR A 151 7.74 -3.27 -9.93
C TYR A 151 7.48 -4.65 -10.54
N ALA A 152 6.42 -5.34 -10.09
CA ALA A 152 6.02 -6.63 -10.64
C ALA A 152 5.67 -6.50 -12.13
N TYR A 153 4.96 -5.44 -12.53
CA TYR A 153 4.67 -5.15 -13.93
C TYR A 153 5.94 -4.94 -14.77
N ARG A 154 6.91 -4.16 -14.26
CA ARG A 154 8.20 -3.94 -14.94
C ARG A 154 8.99 -5.23 -15.10
N LEU A 155 9.03 -6.06 -14.05
CA LEU A 155 9.69 -7.35 -14.08
C LEU A 155 9.03 -8.32 -15.09
N PHE A 156 7.71 -8.33 -15.15
CA PHE A 156 6.96 -9.09 -16.15
C PHE A 156 7.31 -8.66 -17.58
N LEU A 157 7.36 -7.36 -17.85
CA LEU A 157 7.77 -6.85 -19.18
C LEU A 157 9.21 -7.23 -19.52
N LEU A 158 10.12 -7.15 -18.56
CA LEU A 158 11.52 -7.57 -18.76
C LEU A 158 11.59 -9.05 -19.13
N THR A 159 10.96 -9.92 -18.34
CA THR A 159 10.95 -11.36 -18.60
C THR A 159 10.29 -11.70 -19.95
N PHE A 160 9.17 -11.04 -20.29
CA PHE A 160 8.50 -11.22 -21.58
C PHE A 160 9.36 -10.78 -22.77
N THR A 161 10.05 -9.64 -22.67
CA THR A 161 10.94 -9.16 -23.74
C THR A 161 12.19 -10.04 -23.88
N SER A 162 12.76 -10.52 -22.78
CA SER A 162 13.85 -11.50 -22.79
C SER A 162 13.44 -12.85 -23.40
N LEU A 163 12.25 -13.34 -23.10
CA LEU A 163 11.73 -14.56 -23.72
C LEU A 163 11.50 -14.37 -25.22
N ASN A 164 10.98 -13.22 -25.63
CA ASN A 164 10.81 -12.89 -27.05
C ASN A 164 12.15 -12.76 -27.79
N SER A 165 13.18 -12.18 -27.18
CA SER A 165 14.50 -12.10 -27.80
C SER A 165 15.16 -13.48 -27.93
N LEU A 166 15.03 -14.31 -26.91
CA LEU A 166 15.51 -15.70 -26.92
C LEU A 166 14.76 -16.54 -27.97
N TRP A 167 13.45 -16.37 -28.07
CA TRP A 167 12.63 -17.02 -29.09
C TRP A 167 13.05 -16.64 -30.52
N ARG A 168 13.37 -15.36 -30.75
CA ARG A 168 13.92 -14.90 -32.04
C ARG A 168 15.29 -15.52 -32.30
N ALA A 169 16.16 -15.55 -31.30
CA ALA A 169 17.48 -16.17 -31.40
C ALA A 169 17.40 -17.67 -31.79
N PHE A 170 16.50 -18.44 -31.18
CA PHE A 170 16.28 -19.84 -31.55
C PHE A 170 15.78 -20.04 -32.98
N ARG A 171 15.09 -19.05 -33.56
CA ARG A 171 14.64 -19.09 -34.97
C ARG A 171 15.66 -18.47 -35.94
N GLY A 172 16.88 -18.17 -35.47
CA GLY A 172 17.90 -17.50 -36.28
C GLY A 172 17.51 -16.08 -36.71
N LYS A 173 16.64 -15.41 -35.94
CA LYS A 173 16.13 -14.07 -36.25
C LYS A 173 16.74 -13.04 -35.29
N LYS A 174 17.25 -11.93 -35.81
CA LYS A 174 17.84 -10.83 -35.02
C LYS A 174 16.98 -9.57 -35.18
N TYR A 175 16.53 -8.98 -34.07
CA TYR A 175 15.86 -7.69 -34.11
C TYR A 175 16.89 -6.57 -34.28
N ASN A 176 16.65 -5.70 -35.26
CA ASN A 176 17.51 -4.58 -35.60
C ASN A 176 16.82 -3.26 -35.18
N PRO A 177 17.18 -2.66 -34.04
CA PRO A 177 16.54 -1.44 -33.55
C PRO A 177 16.78 -0.23 -34.47
N LEU A 178 17.83 -0.25 -35.31
CA LEU A 178 18.11 0.84 -36.27
C LEU A 178 17.11 0.89 -37.44
N ARG A 179 16.49 -0.24 -37.77
CA ARG A 179 15.56 -0.38 -38.91
C ARG A 179 14.17 -0.87 -38.48
N ASP A 180 13.92 -0.93 -37.17
CA ASP A 180 12.71 -1.44 -36.53
C ASP A 180 12.13 -2.71 -37.19
N ARG A 181 13.01 -3.68 -37.48
CA ARG A 181 12.62 -4.93 -38.17
C ARG A 181 13.39 -6.13 -37.66
N VAL A 182 12.86 -7.32 -37.95
CA VAL A 182 13.49 -8.60 -37.61
C VAL A 182 14.19 -9.17 -38.85
N ASP A 183 15.52 -9.17 -38.84
CA ASP A 183 16.36 -9.71 -39.91
C ASP A 183 16.59 -11.22 -39.69
N THR A 184 16.64 -12.02 -40.76
CA THR A 184 17.07 -13.43 -40.72
C THR A 184 18.59 -13.49 -40.78
N VAL A 185 19.20 -14.23 -39.85
CA VAL A 185 20.62 -14.53 -39.87
C VAL A 185 20.79 -15.82 -40.68
N HIS A 186 21.10 -15.68 -41.96
CA HIS A 186 21.59 -16.82 -42.74
C HIS A 186 23.04 -17.06 -42.29
N ALA A 187 23.28 -18.23 -41.69
CA ALA A 187 24.62 -18.73 -41.41
C ALA A 187 25.27 -19.24 -42.70
#